data_AF-A0A2D9N310-F1
#
_entry.id   AF-A0A2D9N310-F1
#
_cell.length_a   1.000
_cell.length_b   1.000
_cell.length_c   1.000
_cell.angle_alpha   90.00
_cell.angle_beta   90.00
_cell.angle_gamma   90.00
#
_symmetry.space_group_name_H-M   'P 1'
#
loop_
_entity.id
_entity.type
_entity.pdbx_description
1 polymer ?
#
loop_
_entity_poly.entity_id
_entity_poly.type
_entity_poly.pdbx_seq_one_letter_code
_entity_poly.pdbx_strand_id
1 'polypeptide(L)'
;MLEQDIFAISSSEEFTETALQVFQFQYHNNRVYREFCRHMKVRPEAVRSVTDIPFLPIQFFKTHRIISEGYSPHVTFTSSGTTGATVSSHYVADTQLYETSFTKAFHDTYGEISQYA
;
A
#
# COMPACT_ATOMS: atom_id res chain seq x y z
N MET A 1 -12.95 2.41 7.12
CA MET A 1 -12.93 3.88 7.33
C MET A 1 -11.81 4.47 6.51
N LEU A 2 -10.53 4.17 6.80
CA LEU A 2 -9.38 4.62 6.01
C LEU A 2 -9.52 4.39 4.48
N GLU A 3 -10.08 3.26 4.07
CA GLU A 3 -10.28 2.91 2.65
C GLU A 3 -11.17 3.90 1.88
N GLN A 4 -12.08 4.60 2.56
CA GLN A 4 -12.90 5.65 1.95
C GLN A 4 -12.20 7.01 2.06
N ASP A 5 -11.51 7.26 3.18
CA ASP A 5 -10.81 8.51 3.46
C ASP A 5 -9.72 8.80 2.40
N ILE A 6 -9.02 7.78 1.90
CA ILE A 6 -8.01 7.96 0.84
C ILE A 6 -8.57 8.55 -0.47
N PHE A 7 -9.89 8.46 -0.70
CA PHE A 7 -10.54 9.00 -1.90
C PHE A 7 -11.18 10.37 -1.69
N ALA A 8 -11.20 10.88 -0.47
CA ALA A 8 -11.75 12.19 -0.14
C ALA A 8 -10.66 13.29 -0.03
N ILE A 9 -9.39 12.91 -0.17
CA ILE A 9 -8.24 13.82 -0.05
C ILE A 9 -8.33 14.93 -1.09
N SER A 10 -8.35 16.17 -0.62
CA SER A 10 -8.49 17.39 -1.42
C SER A 10 -7.36 18.41 -1.20
N SER A 11 -6.47 18.16 -0.23
CA SER A 11 -5.33 19.03 0.08
C SER A 11 -4.07 18.27 0.51
N SER A 12 -2.92 18.94 0.47
CA SER A 12 -1.65 18.36 0.94
C SER A 12 -1.62 18.06 2.45
N GLU A 13 -2.40 18.81 3.23
CA GLU A 13 -2.54 18.60 4.68
C GLU A 13 -3.34 17.31 4.95
N GLU A 14 -4.50 17.16 4.30
CA GLU A 14 -5.31 15.94 4.36
C GLU A 14 -4.55 14.71 3.85
N PHE A 15 -3.74 14.87 2.80
CA PHE A 15 -2.86 13.81 2.31
C PHE A 15 -1.87 13.38 3.39
N THR A 16 -1.22 14.35 4.05
CA THR A 16 -0.22 14.07 5.08
C THR A 16 -0.86 13.36 6.27
N GLU A 17 -2.01 13.85 6.75
CA GLU A 17 -2.74 13.22 7.84
C GLU A 17 -3.13 11.78 7.49
N THR A 18 -3.75 11.58 6.33
CA THR A 18 -4.21 10.26 5.88
C THR A 18 -3.02 9.31 5.70
N ALA A 19 -1.91 9.76 5.13
CA ALA A 19 -0.69 8.96 4.97
C ALA A 19 -0.12 8.51 6.33
N LEU A 20 -0.11 9.40 7.33
CA LEU A 20 0.32 9.05 8.68
C LEU A 20 -0.64 8.05 9.35
N GLN A 21 -1.95 8.19 9.17
CA GLN A 21 -2.94 7.22 9.66
C GLN A 21 -2.77 5.85 8.99
N VAL A 22 -2.55 5.80 7.68
CA VAL A 22 -2.25 4.56 6.94
C VAL A 22 -0.94 3.94 7.45
N PHE A 23 0.10 4.74 7.67
CA PHE A 23 1.35 4.24 8.27
C PHE A 23 1.09 3.63 9.65
N GLN A 24 0.33 4.28 10.53
CA GLN A 24 -0.02 3.74 11.85
C GLN A 24 -0.76 2.41 11.72
N PHE A 25 -1.75 2.34 10.83
CA PHE A 25 -2.47 1.09 10.57
C PHE A 25 -1.53 -0.02 10.09
N GLN A 26 -0.66 0.26 9.13
CA GLN A 26 0.28 -0.72 8.60
C GLN A 26 1.31 -1.16 9.65
N TYR A 27 1.84 -0.23 10.45
CA TYR A 27 2.76 -0.57 11.54
C TYR A 27 2.10 -1.52 12.55
N HIS A 28 0.84 -1.28 12.91
CA HIS A 28 0.17 -2.09 13.92
C HIS A 28 -0.35 -3.41 13.39
N ASN A 29 -0.76 -3.48 12.13
CA ASN A 29 -1.46 -4.64 11.58
C ASN A 29 -0.64 -5.45 10.58
N ASN A 30 0.49 -4.96 10.05
CA ASN A 30 1.31 -5.73 9.12
C ASN A 30 2.60 -6.19 9.82
N ARG A 31 2.66 -7.47 10.20
CA ARG A 31 3.80 -8.04 10.96
C ARG A 31 5.15 -7.77 10.31
N VAL A 32 5.25 -7.98 8.99
CA VAL A 32 6.51 -7.83 8.25
C VAL A 32 6.95 -6.35 8.27
N TYR A 33 6.01 -5.43 8.05
CA TYR A 33 6.30 -4.00 8.09
C TYR A 33 6.68 -3.53 9.49
N ARG A 34 5.96 -4.00 10.53
CA ARG A 34 6.25 -3.74 11.94
C ARG A 34 7.67 -4.17 12.33
N GLU A 35 8.07 -5.39 11.96
CA GLU A 35 9.42 -5.92 12.22
C GLU A 35 10.48 -5.11 11.48
N PHE A 36 10.25 -4.76 10.22
CA PHE A 36 11.14 -3.89 9.46
C PHE A 36 11.35 -2.54 10.14
N CYS A 37 10.28 -1.84 10.53
CA CYS A 37 10.38 -0.56 11.24
C CYS A 37 11.12 -0.69 12.57
N ARG A 38 10.90 -1.78 13.32
CA ARG A 38 11.62 -2.05 14.58
C ARG A 38 13.12 -2.24 14.36
N HIS A 39 13.53 -2.97 13.31
CA HIS A 39 14.94 -3.13 12.96
C HIS A 39 15.59 -1.81 12.54
N MET A 40 14.84 -0.94 11.88
CA MET A 40 15.24 0.44 11.56
C MET A 40 15.26 1.38 12.78
N LYS A 41 14.88 0.88 13.97
CA LYS A 41 14.72 1.66 15.21
C LYS A 41 13.72 2.82 15.09
N VAL A 42 12.75 2.69 14.19
CA VAL A 42 11.69 3.67 13.98
C VAL A 42 10.52 3.34 14.91
N ARG A 43 10.17 4.30 15.75
CA ARG A 43 8.98 4.24 16.61
C ARG A 43 7.81 4.93 15.91
N PRO A 44 6.60 4.37 15.96
CA PRO A 44 5.46 4.94 15.23
C PRO A 44 5.13 6.36 15.69
N GLU A 45 5.39 6.71 16.95
CA GLU A 45 5.14 8.06 17.49
C GLU A 45 6.16 9.10 17.03
N ALA A 46 7.29 8.66 16.47
CA ALA A 46 8.35 9.53 15.95
C ALA A 46 8.12 9.94 14.49
N VAL A 47 7.22 9.26 13.77
CA VAL A 47 6.88 9.56 12.37
C VAL A 47 5.87 10.70 12.36
N ARG A 48 6.32 11.90 11.97
CA ARG A 48 5.51 13.14 11.99
C ARG A 48 5.28 13.73 10.60
N SER A 49 5.96 13.21 9.60
CA SER A 49 5.85 13.61 8.21
C SER A 49 5.89 12.40 7.29
N VAL A 50 5.40 12.57 6.05
CA VAL A 50 5.44 11.53 5.02
C VAL A 50 6.87 11.04 4.76
N THR A 51 7.85 11.94 4.84
CA THR A 51 9.26 11.61 4.63
C THR A 51 9.88 10.79 5.76
N ASP A 52 9.24 10.71 6.93
CA ASP A 52 9.70 9.88 8.04
C ASP A 52 9.25 8.41 7.89
N ILE A 53 8.32 8.12 6.97
CA ILE A 53 7.75 6.78 6.78
C ILE A 53 8.81 5.83 6.19
N PRO A 54 9.16 4.72 6.87
CA PRO A 54 10.18 3.80 6.36
C PRO A 54 9.72 3.09 5.09
N PHE A 55 10.58 3.10 4.06
CA PHE A 55 10.31 2.41 2.79
C PHE A 55 10.62 0.91 2.90
N LEU A 56 9.62 0.07 2.68
CA LEU A 56 9.79 -1.38 2.70
C LEU A 56 10.56 -1.84 1.44
N PRO A 57 11.70 -2.56 1.57
CA PRO A 57 12.47 -2.99 0.41
C PRO A 57 11.66 -3.91 -0.51
N ILE A 58 11.67 -3.64 -1.82
CA ILE A 58 10.89 -4.42 -2.79
C ILE A 58 11.26 -5.92 -2.82
N GLN A 59 12.48 -6.27 -2.41
CA GLN A 59 12.91 -7.66 -2.29
C GLN A 59 12.11 -8.46 -1.25
N PHE A 60 11.50 -7.81 -0.26
CA PHE A 60 10.69 -8.50 0.75
C PHE A 60 9.47 -9.17 0.12
N PHE A 61 8.93 -8.62 -0.97
CA PHE A 61 7.82 -9.24 -1.70
C PHE A 61 8.21 -10.59 -2.36
N LYS A 62 9.51 -10.94 -2.44
CA LYS A 62 9.98 -12.25 -2.91
C LYS A 62 10.05 -13.30 -1.81
N THR A 63 10.20 -12.87 -0.56
CA THR A 63 10.57 -13.74 0.56
C THR A 63 9.57 -13.72 1.71
N HIS A 64 8.69 -12.72 1.75
CA HIS A 64 7.73 -12.50 2.81
C HIS A 64 6.31 -12.35 2.25
N ARG A 65 5.35 -12.86 3.02
CA ARG A 65 3.93 -12.60 2.80
C ARG A 65 3.55 -11.28 3.46
N ILE A 66 3.51 -10.22 2.66
CA ILE A 66 3.19 -8.85 3.12
C ILE A 66 1.69 -8.61 2.96
N ILE A 67 0.96 -8.68 4.07
CA ILE A 67 -0.48 -8.42 4.17
C ILE A 67 -0.82 -8.12 5.63
N SER A 68 -1.84 -7.30 5.89
CA SER A 68 -2.30 -7.01 7.25
C SER A 68 -2.89 -8.27 7.93
N GLU A 69 -2.65 -8.39 9.23
CA GLU A 69 -3.17 -9.41 10.14
C GLU A 69 -4.71 -9.37 10.11
N GLY A 70 -5.33 -10.54 10.14
CA GLY A 70 -6.79 -10.68 10.00
C GLY A 70 -7.30 -10.66 8.55
N TYR A 71 -6.47 -10.28 7.57
CA TYR A 71 -6.86 -10.30 6.17
C TYR A 71 -6.32 -11.53 5.44
N SER A 72 -7.11 -12.01 4.48
CA SER A 72 -6.70 -13.01 3.49
C SER A 72 -6.67 -12.38 2.10
N PRO A 73 -5.72 -12.75 1.23
CA PRO A 73 -5.67 -12.21 -0.11
C PRO A 73 -6.89 -12.68 -0.91
N HIS A 74 -7.59 -11.73 -1.52
CA HIS A 74 -8.57 -12.02 -2.56
C HIS A 74 -7.86 -12.41 -3.86
N VAL A 75 -6.79 -11.70 -4.21
CA VAL A 75 -5.94 -11.99 -5.37
C VAL A 75 -4.46 -11.88 -5.00
N THR A 76 -3.62 -12.62 -5.71
CA THR A 76 -2.16 -12.50 -5.61
C THR A 76 -1.59 -12.19 -6.99
N PHE A 77 -0.96 -11.03 -7.12
CA PHE A 77 -0.23 -10.67 -8.33
C PHE A 77 1.22 -11.13 -8.22
N THR A 78 1.81 -11.61 -9.32
CA THR A 78 3.20 -12.04 -9.36
C THR A 78 3.97 -11.31 -10.45
N SER A 79 5.26 -11.04 -10.20
CA SER A 79 6.14 -10.55 -11.27
C SER A 79 6.34 -11.62 -12.35
N SER A 80 6.52 -11.21 -13.59
CA SER A 80 6.75 -12.04 -14.80
C SER A 80 8.16 -12.69 -14.86
N GLY A 81 8.62 -13.27 -13.74
CA GLY A 81 10.00 -13.71 -13.48
C GLY A 81 10.80 -14.22 -14.68
N THR A 82 12.09 -13.87 -14.71
CA THR A 82 13.05 -14.49 -15.63
C THR A 82 13.37 -15.92 -15.17
N THR A 83 13.63 -16.83 -16.12
CA THR A 83 13.87 -18.26 -15.86
C THR A 83 14.89 -18.46 -14.72
N GLY A 84 14.47 -19.14 -13.65
CA GLY A 84 15.33 -19.47 -12.49
C GLY A 84 15.29 -18.49 -11.32
N ALA A 85 14.56 -17.37 -11.40
CA ALA A 85 14.44 -16.41 -10.29
C ALA A 85 13.16 -16.60 -9.46
N THR A 86 13.25 -16.44 -8.14
CA THR A 86 12.06 -16.30 -7.28
C THR A 86 11.31 -15.02 -7.63
N VAL A 87 10.04 -15.19 -8.01
CA VAL A 87 9.13 -14.09 -8.35
C VAL A 87 8.64 -13.38 -7.09
N SER A 88 8.42 -12.07 -7.19
CA SER A 88 7.73 -11.34 -6.12
C SER A 88 6.23 -11.63 -6.16
N SER A 89 5.60 -11.68 -4.99
CA SER A 89 4.16 -11.84 -4.81
C SER A 89 3.58 -10.64 -4.08
N HIS A 90 2.51 -10.06 -4.62
CA HIS A 90 1.73 -8.98 -4.01
C HIS A 90 0.34 -9.52 -3.63
N TYR A 91 0.11 -9.65 -2.33
CA TYR A 91 -1.12 -10.19 -1.75
C TYR A 91 -2.13 -9.08 -1.53
N VAL A 92 -3.17 -9.01 -2.36
CA VAL A 92 -4.18 -7.94 -2.31
C VAL A 92 -5.43 -8.46 -1.60
N ALA A 93 -5.79 -7.82 -0.49
CA ALA A 93 -6.93 -8.22 0.35
C ALA A 93 -8.28 -7.82 -0.25
N ASP A 94 -8.34 -6.66 -0.90
CA ASP A 94 -9.55 -6.11 -1.51
C ASP A 94 -9.23 -5.59 -2.93
N THR A 95 -9.77 -6.27 -3.94
CA THR A 95 -9.61 -5.86 -5.33
C THR A 95 -10.47 -4.67 -5.72
N GLN A 96 -11.62 -4.47 -5.07
CA GLN A 96 -12.50 -3.33 -5.38
C GLN A 96 -11.84 -2.02 -4.99
N LEU A 97 -11.10 -2.00 -3.87
CA LEU A 97 -10.30 -0.84 -3.48
C LEU A 97 -9.24 -0.51 -4.54
N TYR A 98 -8.57 -1.55 -5.05
CA TYR A 98 -7.54 -1.43 -6.08
C TYR A 98 -8.13 -0.89 -7.40
N GLU A 99 -9.26 -1.45 -7.83
CA GLU A 99 -10.00 -1.03 -9.03
C GLU A 99 -10.49 0.40 -8.94
N THR A 100 -11.15 0.75 -7.84
CA THR A 100 -11.63 2.11 -7.60
C THR A 100 -10.48 3.12 -7.67
N SER A 101 -9.33 2.78 -7.08
CA SER A 101 -8.17 3.66 -7.07
C SER A 101 -7.65 3.97 -8.48
N PHE A 102 -7.40 2.97 -9.31
CA PHE A 102 -6.85 3.23 -10.64
C PHE A 102 -7.90 3.81 -11.60
N THR A 103 -9.18 3.45 -11.46
CA THR A 103 -10.26 3.99 -12.29
C THR A 103 -10.47 5.48 -12.00
N LYS A 104 -10.49 5.90 -10.72
CA LYS A 104 -10.56 7.32 -10.35
C LYS A 104 -9.34 8.08 -10.85
N ALA A 105 -8.13 7.56 -10.60
CA ALA A 105 -6.90 8.21 -11.07
C ALA A 105 -6.86 8.36 -12.60
N PHE A 106 -7.33 7.35 -13.34
CA PHE A 106 -7.45 7.43 -14.79
C PHE A 106 -8.45 8.51 -15.19
N HIS A 107 -9.65 8.50 -14.61
CA HIS A 107 -10.67 9.51 -14.88
C HIS A 107 -10.16 10.94 -14.62
N ASP A 108 -9.51 11.18 -13.49
CA ASP A 108 -9.03 12.51 -13.11
C ASP A 108 -7.89 13.00 -14.01
N THR A 109 -7.13 12.09 -14.61
CA THR A 109 -5.99 12.42 -15.48
C THR A 109 -6.35 12.47 -16.97
N TYR A 110 -7.23 11.58 -17.42
CA TYR A 110 -7.52 11.30 -18.83
C TYR A 110 -9.00 11.43 -19.21
N GLY A 111 -9.91 11.55 -18.24
CA GLY A 111 -11.36 11.57 -18.46
C GLY A 111 -11.98 10.18 -18.56
N GLU A 112 -13.23 10.12 -19.03
CA GLU A 112 -14.03 8.88 -19.07
C GLU A 112 -13.36 7.75 -19.87
N ILE A 113 -13.23 6.57 -19.26
CA ILE A 113 -12.64 5.38 -19.90
C ILE A 113 -13.37 5.03 -21.20
N SER A 114 -14.68 5.26 -21.28
CA SER A 114 -15.48 5.00 -22.49
C SER A 114 -15.03 5.79 -23.72
N GLN A 115 -14.20 6.82 -23.56
CA GLN A 115 -13.62 7.58 -24.67
C GLN A 115 -12.46 6.84 -25.36
N TYR A 116 -12.02 5.70 -24.81
CA TYR A 116 -10.86 4.94 -25.27
C TYR A 116 -11.18 3.47 -25.65
N ALA A 117 -12.47 3.11 -25.70
CA ALA A 117 -12.95 1.76 -26.01
C ALA A 117 -13.20 1.54 -27.50
#